data_AF-A0A8C9KL88-F1
#
_entry.id   AF-A0A8C9KL88-F1
#
_cell.length_a   1.000
_cell.length_b   1.000
_cell.length_c   1.000
_cell.angle_alpha   90.00
_cell.angle_beta   90.00
_cell.angle_gamma   90.00
#
_symmetry.space_group_name_H-M   'P 1'
#
loop_
_entity.id
_entity.type
_entity.pdbx_description
1 polymer ?
#
loop_
_entity_poly.entity_id
_entity_poly.type
_entity_poly.pdbx_seq_one_letter_code
_entity_poly.pdbx_strand_id
1 'polypeptide(L)'
;MAAPMLRGCCLGRCWALACIDSGSRHGRGAATGFTSSGKRGQSFVAQQPLLTAQKSRKGEHKWAAVVGLEIHAQIASNSKLFSGSQVHFAAPPNSLVSFFDASLPGTLPVLNRRCVEAAVMTGLALNCHINKKSLFDRKHYFYADLPAGYQITQQRLPIAVNGSLAYSVCVGKKWRQVITKTVRIKQIQLEQDSGKSLHDELRSQTLIDLNRAGVGLLEVVLEPDMSCGEEAATAVRELQLILQALGTSQANMAEGQLRVDANISVHHPGEPLGVRTEVKNLNSARFLARAIDYEIQRQINELENGCEILNETRSFDYKLGCTVPMRDKEGKQDYRWLLLLSKYHYMFGAGAYFKSTR
;
A
#
# COMPACT_ATOMS: atom_id res chain seq x y z
N MET A 1 21.04 17.56 47.72
CA MET A 1 20.78 18.88 47.12
C MET A 1 19.82 18.65 45.96
N ALA A 2 18.52 18.64 46.24
CA ALA A 2 17.60 19.76 46.08
C ALA A 2 17.01 19.81 44.64
N ALA A 3 15.75 19.38 44.54
CA ALA A 3 14.84 19.61 43.44
C ALA A 3 14.47 21.10 43.31
N PRO A 4 13.66 21.47 42.31
CA PRO A 4 12.39 22.08 42.70
C PRO A 4 11.17 21.55 41.95
N MET A 5 10.11 21.34 42.74
CA MET A 5 8.70 21.34 42.37
C MET A 5 8.21 22.79 42.19
N LEU A 6 7.17 22.97 41.37
CA LEU A 6 6.06 23.94 41.51
C LEU A 6 4.93 23.43 40.57
N ARG A 7 3.81 22.85 41.05
CA ARG A 7 2.51 23.50 41.37
C ARG A 7 2.18 24.67 40.43
N GLY A 8 1.07 24.77 39.71
CA GLY A 8 -0.25 24.15 39.78
C GLY A 8 -1.28 25.27 39.61
N CYS A 9 -2.26 25.17 38.69
CA CYS A 9 -3.49 25.96 38.75
C CYS A 9 -4.58 25.36 37.86
N CYS A 10 -5.68 24.97 38.51
CA CYS A 10 -6.98 24.65 37.90
C CYS A 10 -7.65 25.91 37.38
N LEU A 11 -8.48 25.79 36.33
CA LEU A 11 -9.70 26.57 36.13
C LEU A 11 -10.59 25.80 35.14
N GLY A 12 -11.75 25.35 35.61
CA GLY A 12 -12.80 24.76 34.78
C GLY A 12 -13.66 25.84 34.12
N ARG A 13 -14.44 25.42 33.12
CA ARG A 13 -15.77 25.98 32.80
C ARG A 13 -16.55 25.01 31.90
N CYS A 14 -17.70 24.59 32.40
CA CYS A 14 -18.81 23.98 31.68
C CYS A 14 -19.36 24.92 30.60
N TRP A 15 -19.82 24.38 29.47
CA TRP A 15 -20.96 24.93 28.74
C TRP A 15 -21.85 23.78 28.26
N ALA A 16 -23.15 23.97 28.50
CA ALA A 16 -24.24 23.05 28.28
C ALA A 16 -24.89 23.23 26.89
N LEU A 17 -25.78 22.28 26.60
CA LEU A 17 -26.64 22.11 25.43
C LEU A 17 -27.32 23.39 24.90
N ALA A 18 -27.59 23.38 23.59
CA ALA A 18 -28.84 23.91 23.04
C ALA A 18 -29.29 23.06 21.84
N CYS A 19 -30.35 22.28 22.05
CA CYS A 19 -31.28 21.85 21.01
C CYS A 19 -32.27 23.00 20.78
N ILE A 20 -32.59 23.30 19.51
CA ILE A 20 -33.81 24.02 19.15
C ILE A 20 -34.49 23.25 18.03
N ASP A 21 -35.78 23.04 18.26
CA ASP A 21 -36.76 22.30 17.49
C ASP A 21 -37.78 23.31 16.95
N SER A 22 -38.25 23.12 15.72
CA SER A 22 -39.48 23.71 15.12
C SER A 22 -39.57 23.14 13.69
N GLY A 23 -40.51 22.26 13.32
CA GLY A 23 -41.97 22.47 13.27
C GLY A 23 -42.31 23.48 12.15
N SER A 24 -43.18 23.26 11.15
CA SER A 24 -44.27 22.31 10.88
C SER A 24 -44.88 22.64 9.50
N ARG A 25 -45.78 21.76 9.02
CA ARG A 25 -46.87 21.91 8.01
C ARG A 25 -46.54 21.58 6.55
N HIS A 26 -47.02 20.46 5.98
CA HIS A 26 -48.39 20.09 5.56
C HIS A 26 -48.99 20.98 4.46
N GLY A 27 -49.22 20.35 3.29
CA GLY A 27 -50.07 20.86 2.23
C GLY A 27 -50.31 19.76 1.18
N ARG A 28 -51.45 19.06 1.30
CA ARG A 28 -52.00 18.11 0.32
C ARG A 28 -52.57 18.86 -0.89
N GLY A 29 -52.60 18.22 -2.05
CA GLY A 29 -53.44 18.65 -3.18
C GLY A 29 -53.37 17.65 -4.33
N ALA A 30 -54.50 16.98 -4.58
CA ALA A 30 -54.63 15.85 -5.49
C ALA A 30 -55.10 16.25 -6.90
N ALA A 31 -54.98 15.25 -7.78
CA ALA A 31 -55.39 15.11 -9.18
C ALA A 31 -56.70 15.77 -9.63
N THR A 32 -56.71 16.15 -10.91
CA THR A 32 -57.86 15.97 -11.84
C THR A 32 -57.33 15.71 -13.25
N GLY A 33 -57.71 14.57 -13.84
CA GLY A 33 -57.58 14.33 -15.26
C GLY A 33 -58.81 14.86 -16.02
N PHE A 34 -58.68 15.03 -17.34
CA PHE A 34 -59.80 14.86 -18.27
C PHE A 34 -59.28 14.54 -19.66
N THR A 35 -59.97 13.58 -20.27
CA THR A 35 -59.82 13.01 -21.61
C THR A 35 -60.44 13.90 -22.69
N SER A 36 -59.91 13.87 -23.93
CA SER A 36 -60.71 13.48 -25.11
C SER A 36 -59.91 13.48 -26.41
N SER A 37 -60.29 12.52 -27.25
CA SER A 37 -59.85 12.11 -28.59
C SER A 37 -59.93 13.15 -29.71
N GLY A 38 -59.05 12.99 -30.72
CA GLY A 38 -59.24 13.52 -32.06
C GLY A 38 -58.29 12.89 -33.08
N LYS A 39 -58.79 11.95 -33.90
CA LYS A 39 -58.08 11.37 -35.06
C LYS A 39 -57.96 12.39 -36.19
N ARG A 40 -56.80 12.48 -36.83
CA ARG A 40 -56.65 12.63 -38.30
C ARG A 40 -55.22 12.30 -38.70
N GLY A 41 -55.07 11.29 -39.55
CA GLY A 41 -53.80 10.93 -40.15
C GLY A 41 -53.44 11.88 -41.28
N GLN A 42 -52.16 12.24 -41.36
CA GLN A 42 -51.49 12.63 -42.59
C GLN A 42 -50.06 12.10 -42.54
N SER A 43 -49.70 11.44 -43.64
CA SER A 43 -48.40 10.88 -43.99
C SER A 43 -47.27 11.89 -43.85
N PHE A 44 -46.27 11.57 -43.04
CA PHE A 44 -44.98 12.25 -43.05
C PHE A 44 -43.86 11.27 -43.35
N VAL A 45 -43.16 11.57 -44.45
CA VAL A 45 -41.91 10.96 -44.89
C VAL A 45 -40.89 11.05 -43.75
N ALA A 46 -40.27 9.92 -43.41
CA ALA A 46 -39.25 9.84 -42.39
C ALA A 46 -38.01 10.66 -42.79
N GLN A 47 -37.86 11.85 -42.20
CA GLN A 47 -36.57 12.50 -42.07
C GLN A 47 -35.98 12.09 -40.72
N GLN A 48 -35.07 11.12 -40.76
CA GLN A 48 -34.17 10.88 -39.63
C GLN A 48 -33.32 12.15 -39.45
N PRO A 49 -33.27 12.75 -38.25
CA PRO A 49 -32.24 13.74 -37.97
C PRO A 49 -30.91 12.99 -37.98
N LEU A 50 -30.01 13.39 -38.89
CA LEU A 50 -28.59 13.15 -38.74
C LEU A 50 -28.14 13.80 -37.43
N LEU A 51 -28.27 13.05 -36.33
CA LEU A 51 -27.46 13.23 -35.14
C LEU A 51 -26.02 13.01 -35.60
N THR A 52 -25.42 14.09 -36.10
CA THR A 52 -23.97 14.21 -36.13
C THR A 52 -23.55 14.10 -34.68
N ALA A 53 -23.18 12.89 -34.28
CA ALA A 53 -22.44 12.66 -33.06
C ALA A 53 -21.21 13.57 -33.18
N GLN A 54 -21.28 14.71 -32.49
CA GLN A 54 -20.10 15.52 -32.23
C GLN A 54 -19.14 14.58 -31.52
N LYS A 55 -18.18 14.03 -32.26
CA LYS A 55 -16.96 13.50 -31.65
C LYS A 55 -16.48 14.61 -30.72
N SER A 56 -16.50 14.34 -29.42
CA SER A 56 -15.87 15.21 -28.44
C SER A 56 -14.48 15.52 -28.96
N ARG A 57 -14.13 16.81 -29.00
CA ARG A 57 -12.80 17.23 -29.42
C ARG A 57 -11.79 16.53 -28.52
N LYS A 58 -11.00 15.60 -29.09
CA LYS A 58 -9.79 15.07 -28.44
C LYS A 58 -8.87 16.25 -28.19
N GLY A 59 -8.80 16.73 -26.95
CA GLY A 59 -7.90 17.83 -26.57
C GLY A 59 -8.27 18.71 -25.37
N GLU A 60 -9.39 18.51 -24.66
CA GLU A 60 -9.82 19.46 -23.60
C GLU A 60 -9.88 18.90 -22.17
N HIS A 61 -9.54 17.63 -21.93
CA HIS A 61 -9.58 17.06 -20.58
C HIS A 61 -8.19 16.99 -19.96
N LYS A 62 -7.96 17.78 -18.89
CA LYS A 62 -6.74 17.72 -18.08
C LYS A 62 -6.57 16.32 -17.51
N TRP A 63 -5.42 15.68 -17.73
CA TRP A 63 -5.07 14.41 -17.10
C TRP A 63 -4.91 14.55 -15.58
N ALA A 64 -5.40 13.56 -14.84
CA ALA A 64 -5.17 13.39 -13.42
C ALA A 64 -4.45 12.07 -13.16
N ALA A 65 -3.41 12.12 -12.34
CA ALA A 65 -2.68 10.92 -11.89
C ALA A 65 -3.15 10.49 -10.50
N VAL A 66 -3.16 9.19 -10.29
CA VAL A 66 -3.34 8.56 -8.97
C VAL A 66 -2.19 7.61 -8.70
N VAL A 67 -1.71 7.62 -7.46
CA VAL A 67 -0.53 6.88 -7.03
C VAL A 67 -0.84 6.19 -5.71
N GLY A 68 -0.81 4.86 -5.71
CA GLY A 68 -0.79 4.01 -4.52
C GLY A 68 0.61 3.46 -4.28
N LEU A 69 0.94 3.15 -3.03
CA LEU A 69 2.26 2.61 -2.66
C LEU A 69 2.13 1.32 -1.86
N GLU A 70 3.04 0.39 -2.13
CA GLU A 70 3.25 -0.82 -1.34
C GLU A 70 4.63 -0.72 -0.68
N ILE A 71 4.65 -0.55 0.64
CA ILE A 71 5.88 -0.24 1.39
C ILE A 71 6.23 -1.41 2.27
N HIS A 72 7.40 -2.02 2.04
CA HIS A 72 7.92 -3.12 2.83
C HIS A 72 9.02 -2.60 3.77
N ALA A 73 8.74 -2.59 5.07
CA ALA A 73 9.68 -2.19 6.11
C ALA A 73 10.17 -3.40 6.91
N GLN A 74 11.49 -3.57 7.01
CA GLN A 74 12.11 -4.62 7.83
C GLN A 74 11.89 -4.31 9.31
N ILE A 75 11.33 -5.28 10.04
CA ILE A 75 11.06 -5.12 11.47
C ILE A 75 12.38 -5.17 12.26
N ALA A 76 12.53 -4.24 13.20
CA ALA A 76 13.59 -4.26 14.19
C ALA A 76 13.30 -5.33 15.27
N SER A 77 13.80 -6.55 15.03
CA SER A 77 13.73 -7.69 15.96
C SER A 77 15.08 -8.42 16.03
N ASN A 78 15.35 -9.07 17.17
CA ASN A 78 16.59 -9.84 17.36
C ASN A 78 16.58 -11.17 16.58
N SER A 79 15.39 -11.75 16.38
CA SER A 79 15.19 -13.00 15.64
C SER A 79 14.19 -12.83 14.49
N LYS A 80 14.20 -13.77 13.55
CA LYS A 80 13.32 -13.82 12.37
C LYS A 80 11.83 -13.99 12.73
N LEU A 81 10.94 -13.88 11.74
CA LEU A 81 9.49 -13.88 11.96
C LEU A 81 8.95 -15.21 12.46
N PHE A 82 9.53 -16.32 11.98
CA PHE A 82 9.06 -17.68 12.26
C PHE A 82 10.15 -18.63 12.77
N SER A 83 11.37 -18.12 13.03
CA SER A 83 12.50 -18.91 13.52
C SER A 83 13.34 -18.12 14.53
N GLY A 84 14.16 -18.85 15.29
CA GLY A 84 15.07 -18.28 16.29
C GLY A 84 16.37 -17.71 15.73
N SER A 85 16.60 -17.78 14.41
CA SER A 85 17.82 -17.24 13.80
C SER A 85 17.92 -15.73 13.99
N GLN A 86 19.14 -15.25 14.18
CA GLN A 86 19.40 -13.82 14.38
C GLN A 86 19.15 -13.01 13.11
N VAL A 87 18.78 -11.74 13.29
CA VAL A 87 18.68 -10.76 12.21
C VAL A 87 19.84 -9.77 12.37
N HIS A 88 20.81 -9.82 11.46
CA HIS A 88 21.95 -8.92 11.45
C HIS A 88 22.35 -8.57 10.02
N PHE A 89 22.64 -7.28 9.79
CA PHE A 89 23.10 -6.81 8.48
C PHE A 89 24.54 -7.26 8.22
N ALA A 90 24.89 -7.54 6.96
CA ALA A 90 26.25 -7.89 6.53
C ALA A 90 26.91 -9.07 7.28
N ALA A 91 26.13 -10.06 7.73
CA ALA A 91 26.67 -11.31 8.24
C ALA A 91 27.31 -12.16 7.11
N PRO A 92 28.26 -13.07 7.42
CA PRO A 92 28.78 -14.00 6.43
C PRO A 92 27.66 -14.79 5.74
N PRO A 93 27.74 -15.07 4.42
CA PRO A 93 26.68 -15.76 3.68
C PRO A 93 26.24 -17.06 4.34
N ASN A 94 24.92 -17.29 4.44
CA ASN A 94 24.31 -18.48 5.03
C ASN A 94 24.74 -18.82 6.48
N SER A 95 25.19 -17.83 7.26
CA SER A 95 25.58 -18.03 8.66
C SER A 95 24.43 -17.84 9.68
N LEU A 96 23.38 -17.11 9.31
CA LEU A 96 22.22 -16.79 10.14
C LEU A 96 20.97 -17.52 9.65
N VAL A 97 21.09 -18.84 9.49
CA VAL A 97 20.06 -19.69 8.86
C VAL A 97 19.77 -20.89 9.75
N SER A 98 18.50 -21.07 10.10
CA SER A 98 18.02 -22.27 10.80
C SER A 98 17.46 -23.29 9.81
N PHE A 99 17.18 -24.50 10.30
CA PHE A 99 16.52 -25.54 9.50
C PHE A 99 15.17 -25.07 8.92
N PHE A 100 14.42 -24.26 9.67
CA PHE A 100 13.16 -23.70 9.17
C PHE A 100 13.41 -22.69 8.03
N ASP A 101 14.40 -21.80 8.18
CA ASP A 101 14.72 -20.80 7.15
C ASP A 101 15.19 -21.46 5.85
N ALA A 102 15.93 -22.55 5.95
CA ALA A 102 16.36 -23.38 4.82
C ALA A 102 15.27 -24.36 4.33
N SER A 103 14.07 -24.34 4.92
CA SER A 103 12.93 -25.19 4.56
C SER A 103 13.21 -26.69 4.61
N LEU A 104 13.99 -27.14 5.60
CA LEU A 104 14.22 -28.58 5.81
C LEU A 104 12.90 -29.28 6.15
N PRO A 105 12.66 -30.49 5.60
CA PRO A 105 11.46 -31.27 5.89
C PRO A 105 11.24 -31.49 7.39
N GLY A 106 9.99 -31.34 7.84
CA GLY A 106 9.60 -31.57 9.24
C GLY A 106 9.74 -30.35 10.16
N THR A 107 10.24 -29.22 9.67
CA THR A 107 10.29 -27.98 10.45
C THR A 107 8.94 -27.26 10.48
N LEU A 108 8.65 -26.56 11.58
CA LEU A 108 7.41 -25.83 11.79
C LEU A 108 7.70 -24.35 12.14
N PRO A 109 6.90 -23.40 11.62
CA PRO A 109 7.07 -21.98 11.94
C PRO A 109 6.73 -21.71 13.40
N VAL A 110 7.42 -20.77 14.06
CA VAL A 110 7.08 -20.25 15.40
C VAL A 110 7.04 -18.73 15.38
N LEU A 111 5.84 -18.14 15.51
CA LEU A 111 5.63 -16.70 15.36
C LEU A 111 6.37 -15.86 16.40
N ASN A 112 7.09 -14.84 15.93
CA ASN A 112 7.83 -13.90 16.76
C ASN A 112 6.90 -12.83 17.37
N ARG A 113 6.84 -12.80 18.71
CA ARG A 113 6.05 -11.82 19.47
C ARG A 113 6.44 -10.38 19.19
N ARG A 114 7.74 -10.06 19.08
CA ARG A 114 8.21 -8.69 18.83
C ARG A 114 7.72 -8.17 17.48
N CYS A 115 7.67 -9.03 16.45
CA CYS A 115 7.15 -8.66 15.14
C CYS A 115 5.67 -8.28 15.20
N VAL A 116 4.87 -9.05 15.95
CA VAL A 116 3.45 -8.75 16.17
C VAL A 116 3.27 -7.43 16.91
N GLU A 117 4.01 -7.21 17.99
CA GLU A 117 3.98 -5.96 18.75
C GLU A 117 4.36 -4.76 17.88
N ALA A 118 5.40 -4.89 17.06
CA ALA A 118 5.83 -3.84 16.14
C ALA A 118 4.74 -3.48 15.14
N ALA A 119 4.08 -4.48 14.54
CA ALA A 119 2.99 -4.26 13.60
C ALA A 119 1.78 -3.56 14.23
N VAL A 120 1.44 -3.92 15.45
CA VAL A 120 0.31 -3.33 16.18
C VAL A 120 0.61 -1.91 16.61
N MET A 121 1.82 -1.64 17.12
CA MET A 121 2.28 -0.30 17.44
C MET A 121 2.22 0.61 16.20
N THR A 122 2.75 0.15 15.07
CA THR A 122 2.69 0.88 13.80
C THR A 122 1.24 1.11 13.36
N GLY A 123 0.37 0.11 13.45
CA GLY A 123 -1.05 0.26 13.12
C GLY A 123 -1.77 1.30 13.99
N LEU A 124 -1.52 1.31 15.30
CA LEU A 124 -2.10 2.31 16.20
C LEU A 124 -1.58 3.73 15.90
N ALA A 125 -0.28 3.88 15.65
CA ALA A 125 0.31 5.17 15.31
C ALA A 125 -0.23 5.74 13.99
N LEU A 126 -0.62 4.85 13.07
CA LEU A 126 -1.21 5.19 11.78
C LEU A 126 -2.75 5.20 11.81
N ASN A 127 -3.35 5.26 13.01
CA ASN A 127 -4.80 5.32 13.23
C ASN A 127 -5.58 4.17 12.56
N CYS A 128 -4.96 3.00 12.35
CA CYS A 128 -5.62 1.84 11.80
C CYS A 128 -6.54 1.17 12.83
N HIS A 129 -7.59 0.51 12.32
CA HIS A 129 -8.34 -0.47 13.09
C HIS A 129 -7.51 -1.76 13.23
N ILE A 130 -7.16 -2.12 14.47
CA ILE A 130 -6.43 -3.37 14.77
C ILE A 130 -7.41 -4.53 14.79
N ASN A 131 -7.19 -5.52 13.92
CA ASN A 131 -8.01 -6.72 13.92
C ASN A 131 -7.70 -7.56 15.16
N LYS A 132 -8.75 -7.89 15.94
CA LYS A 132 -8.60 -8.74 17.14
C LYS A 132 -8.05 -10.12 16.82
N LYS A 133 -8.23 -10.58 15.57
CA LYS A 133 -7.71 -11.82 15.00
C LYS A 133 -7.05 -11.50 13.67
N SER A 134 -5.92 -12.13 13.38
CA SER A 134 -5.26 -12.07 12.07
C SER A 134 -4.92 -13.49 11.60
N LEU A 135 -4.88 -13.71 10.29
CA LEU A 135 -4.58 -15.02 9.69
C LEU A 135 -3.35 -14.93 8.79
N PHE A 136 -2.47 -15.92 8.90
CA PHE A 136 -1.37 -16.09 7.97
C PHE A 136 -1.77 -17.00 6.81
N ASP A 137 -1.34 -16.60 5.62
CA ASP A 137 -1.63 -17.22 4.34
C ASP A 137 -0.30 -17.56 3.64
N ARG A 138 -0.32 -18.59 2.79
CA ARG A 138 0.81 -18.98 1.95
C ARG A 138 0.62 -18.43 0.54
N LYS A 139 1.54 -17.56 0.12
CA LYS A 139 1.66 -17.01 -1.23
C LYS A 139 2.64 -17.87 -2.02
N HIS A 140 2.17 -18.76 -2.90
CA HIS A 140 3.03 -19.72 -3.59
C HIS A 140 3.65 -19.13 -4.85
N TYR A 141 4.97 -19.14 -4.93
CA TYR A 141 5.73 -18.88 -6.15
C TYR A 141 7.11 -19.51 -6.03
N PHE A 142 7.66 -19.95 -7.15
CA PHE A 142 8.98 -20.57 -7.18
C PHE A 142 10.03 -19.53 -7.53
N TYR A 143 10.98 -19.33 -6.61
CA TYR A 143 12.17 -18.54 -6.84
C TYR A 143 13.31 -19.09 -5.99
N ALA A 144 14.55 -18.96 -6.46
CA ALA A 144 15.71 -19.58 -5.82
C ALA A 144 16.01 -19.05 -4.41
N ASP A 145 15.58 -17.81 -4.11
CA ASP A 145 15.74 -17.16 -2.82
C ASP A 145 14.59 -17.45 -1.82
N LEU A 146 13.60 -18.24 -2.23
CA LEU A 146 12.43 -18.62 -1.43
C LEU A 146 12.35 -20.15 -1.31
N PRO A 147 13.11 -20.75 -0.36
CA PRO A 147 13.32 -22.20 -0.31
C PRO A 147 12.03 -23.01 -0.09
N ALA A 148 11.02 -22.44 0.58
CA ALA A 148 9.75 -23.11 0.84
C ALA A 148 8.84 -23.22 -0.40
N GLY A 149 9.12 -22.47 -1.47
CA GLY A 149 8.20 -22.33 -2.61
C GLY A 149 6.91 -21.55 -2.28
N TYR A 150 6.85 -20.93 -1.10
CA TYR A 150 5.80 -20.00 -0.70
C TYR A 150 6.31 -19.01 0.35
N GLN A 151 5.76 -17.80 0.32
CA GLN A 151 5.98 -16.77 1.32
C GLN A 151 4.82 -16.81 2.32
N ILE A 152 5.10 -16.82 3.62
CA ILE A 152 4.07 -16.66 4.64
C ILE A 152 3.80 -15.15 4.81
N THR A 153 2.57 -14.72 4.55
CA THR A 153 2.09 -13.32 4.59
C THR A 153 0.65 -13.27 5.11
N GLN A 154 -0.07 -12.14 5.05
CA GLN A 154 -1.47 -12.04 5.48
C GLN A 154 -2.31 -11.33 4.41
N GLN A 155 -3.11 -12.09 3.66
CA GLN A 155 -3.97 -11.52 2.60
C GLN A 155 -5.41 -11.34 3.07
N ARG A 156 -5.98 -12.37 3.73
CA ARG A 156 -7.42 -12.40 4.05
C ARG A 156 -7.80 -11.57 5.26
N LEU A 157 -7.02 -11.69 6.33
CA LEU A 157 -7.27 -10.99 7.59
C LEU A 157 -5.94 -10.44 8.12
N PRO A 158 -5.50 -9.28 7.57
CA PRO A 158 -4.25 -8.63 7.97
C PRO A 158 -4.33 -8.10 9.40
N ILE A 159 -3.21 -7.67 9.98
CA ILE A 159 -3.18 -7.27 11.39
C ILE A 159 -3.89 -5.93 11.66
N ALA A 160 -3.86 -5.01 10.70
CA ALA A 160 -4.52 -3.73 10.81
C ALA A 160 -5.06 -3.26 9.45
N VAL A 161 -6.16 -2.50 9.46
CA VAL A 161 -6.85 -1.99 8.26
C VAL A 161 -7.35 -0.57 8.49
N ASN A 162 -7.67 0.14 7.40
CA ASN A 162 -8.38 1.44 7.43
C ASN A 162 -7.71 2.49 8.33
N GLY A 163 -6.45 2.80 8.06
CA GLY A 163 -5.71 3.87 8.73
C GLY A 163 -5.53 5.11 7.88
N SER A 164 -4.71 6.03 8.36
CA SER A 164 -4.33 7.24 7.64
C SER A 164 -2.94 7.71 8.02
N LEU A 165 -2.25 8.30 7.05
CA LEU A 165 -0.95 8.95 7.22
C LEU A 165 -1.07 10.40 6.76
N ALA A 166 -0.85 11.33 7.69
CA ALA A 166 -0.76 12.75 7.38
C ALA A 166 0.68 13.11 7.02
N TYR A 167 0.88 13.88 5.95
CA TYR A 167 2.20 14.32 5.50
C TYR A 167 2.13 15.76 4.98
N SER A 168 3.25 16.49 5.07
CA SER A 168 3.30 17.92 4.80
C SER A 168 4.02 18.23 3.49
N VAL A 169 3.33 18.80 2.51
CA VAL A 169 3.87 19.11 1.19
C VAL A 169 4.03 20.62 1.04
N CYS A 170 5.19 21.05 0.55
CA CYS A 170 5.43 22.45 0.23
C CYS A 170 4.92 22.79 -1.16
N VAL A 171 4.12 23.86 -1.26
CA VAL A 171 3.49 24.29 -2.52
C VAL A 171 3.90 25.73 -2.86
N GLY A 172 4.08 25.98 -4.17
CA GLY A 172 4.37 27.29 -4.75
C GLY A 172 5.85 27.54 -5.06
N LYS A 173 6.12 28.48 -6.00
CA LYS A 173 7.46 28.77 -6.57
C LYS A 173 8.57 29.13 -5.55
N LYS A 174 8.23 29.36 -4.27
CA LYS A 174 9.16 29.74 -3.20
C LYS A 174 9.03 28.90 -1.92
N TRP A 175 8.39 27.72 -1.95
CA TRP A 175 8.28 26.84 -0.77
C TRP A 175 7.68 27.54 0.46
N ARG A 176 6.81 28.54 0.24
CA ARG A 176 6.32 29.44 1.30
C ARG A 176 5.07 28.93 2.00
N GLN A 177 4.38 27.96 1.41
CA GLN A 177 3.15 27.41 1.96
C GLN A 177 3.30 25.91 2.13
N VAL A 178 3.11 25.45 3.37
CA VAL A 178 3.05 24.02 3.70
C VAL A 178 1.58 23.63 3.78
N ILE A 179 1.21 22.61 3.02
CA ILE A 179 -0.15 22.04 3.03
C ILE A 179 -0.04 20.63 3.59
N THR A 180 -0.81 20.36 4.65
CA THR A 180 -0.96 19.01 5.18
C THR A 180 -1.95 18.24 4.31
N LYS A 181 -1.51 17.11 3.80
CA LYS A 181 -2.32 16.14 3.08
C LYS A 181 -2.41 14.85 3.89
N THR A 182 -3.33 13.99 3.50
CA THR A 182 -3.54 12.70 4.15
C THR A 182 -3.75 11.64 3.09
N VAL A 183 -3.03 10.53 3.21
CA VAL A 183 -3.23 9.32 2.41
C VAL A 183 -3.82 8.24 3.29
N ARG A 184 -4.81 7.52 2.78
CA ARG A 184 -5.42 6.40 3.52
C ARG A 184 -4.52 5.17 3.44
N ILE A 185 -4.50 4.42 4.54
CA ILE A 185 -3.84 3.12 4.61
C ILE A 185 -4.91 2.06 4.48
N LYS A 186 -4.78 1.23 3.44
CA LYS A 186 -5.68 0.11 3.20
C LYS A 186 -5.48 -0.96 4.27
N GLN A 187 -4.23 -1.41 4.42
CA GLN A 187 -3.87 -2.45 5.38
C GLN A 187 -2.39 -2.42 5.75
N ILE A 188 -2.11 -3.05 6.89
CA ILE A 188 -0.77 -3.40 7.35
C ILE A 188 -0.76 -4.91 7.57
N GLN A 189 0.24 -5.61 7.05
CA GLN A 189 0.38 -7.04 7.20
C GLN A 189 1.81 -7.43 7.59
N LEU A 190 1.91 -8.59 8.24
CA LEU A 190 3.18 -9.25 8.54
C LEU A 190 3.53 -10.25 7.46
N GLU A 191 4.78 -10.23 7.01
CA GLU A 191 5.26 -11.24 6.07
C GLU A 191 6.75 -11.56 6.23
N GLN A 192 7.17 -12.66 5.60
CA GLN A 192 8.55 -13.08 5.53
C GLN A 192 9.28 -12.41 4.36
N ASP A 193 10.50 -11.93 4.59
CA ASP A 193 11.41 -11.54 3.51
C ASP A 193 11.97 -12.78 2.79
N SER A 194 12.36 -12.59 1.53
CA SER A 194 13.10 -13.59 0.76
C SER A 194 14.61 -13.50 1.02
N GLY A 195 15.34 -14.53 0.61
CA GLY A 195 16.80 -14.51 0.57
C GLY A 195 17.35 -13.44 -0.39
N LYS A 196 18.65 -13.48 -0.62
CA LYS A 196 19.33 -12.62 -1.58
C LYS A 196 19.97 -13.47 -2.67
N SER A 197 19.66 -13.15 -3.91
CA SER A 197 20.35 -13.68 -5.08
C SER A 197 21.49 -12.75 -5.47
N LEU A 198 22.69 -13.30 -5.64
CA LEU A 198 23.89 -12.62 -6.13
C LEU A 198 24.25 -13.25 -7.47
N HIS A 199 24.26 -12.45 -8.54
CA HIS A 199 24.64 -12.95 -9.86
C HIS A 199 26.16 -12.84 -10.02
N ASP A 200 26.81 -13.97 -10.24
CA ASP A 200 28.22 -14.04 -10.60
C ASP A 200 28.32 -14.12 -12.12
N GLU A 201 28.59 -12.97 -12.75
CA GLU A 201 28.73 -12.84 -14.21
C GLU A 201 29.93 -13.63 -14.75
N LEU A 202 31.00 -13.79 -13.97
CA LEU A 202 32.21 -14.50 -14.41
C LEU A 202 31.96 -16.00 -14.54
N ARG A 203 31.15 -16.54 -13.63
CA ARG A 203 30.82 -17.98 -13.60
C ARG A 203 29.46 -18.30 -14.22
N SER A 204 28.70 -17.29 -14.66
CA SER A 204 27.32 -17.42 -15.14
C SER A 204 26.43 -18.18 -14.14
N GLN A 205 26.63 -17.94 -12.84
CA GLN A 205 25.93 -18.63 -11.76
C GLN A 205 25.19 -17.63 -10.88
N THR A 206 24.14 -18.10 -10.21
CA THR A 206 23.46 -17.32 -9.17
C THR A 206 23.76 -17.96 -7.82
N LEU A 207 24.38 -17.19 -6.95
CA LEU A 207 24.69 -17.56 -5.57
C LEU A 207 23.53 -17.12 -4.67
N ILE A 208 23.07 -18.00 -3.79
CA ILE A 208 21.94 -17.74 -2.90
C ILE A 208 22.44 -17.59 -1.47
N ASP A 209 22.10 -16.46 -0.85
CA ASP A 209 22.28 -16.20 0.58
C ASP A 209 20.91 -16.15 1.28
N LEU A 210 20.66 -17.11 2.18
CA LEU A 210 19.42 -17.25 2.94
C LEU A 210 19.44 -16.52 4.29
N ASN A 211 20.49 -15.76 4.61
CA ASN A 211 20.54 -14.96 5.85
C ASN A 211 19.29 -14.08 6.03
N ARG A 212 18.83 -13.46 4.94
CA ARG A 212 17.63 -12.60 4.93
C ARG A 212 16.31 -13.38 4.86
N ALA A 213 16.32 -14.62 4.37
CA ALA A 213 15.11 -15.42 4.25
C ALA A 213 14.44 -15.61 5.62
N GLY A 214 13.16 -15.25 5.73
CA GLY A 214 12.37 -15.35 6.95
C GLY A 214 12.46 -14.16 7.90
N VAL A 215 13.26 -13.13 7.60
CA VAL A 215 13.24 -11.85 8.33
C VAL A 215 11.82 -11.27 8.29
N GLY A 216 11.35 -10.69 9.40
CA GLY A 216 10.00 -10.14 9.47
C GLY A 216 9.88 -8.79 8.78
N LEU A 217 8.87 -8.64 7.94
CA LEU A 217 8.51 -7.40 7.27
C LEU A 217 7.13 -6.92 7.72
N LEU A 218 6.99 -5.59 7.76
CA LEU A 218 5.72 -4.87 7.73
C LEU A 218 5.48 -4.45 6.29
N GLU A 219 4.43 -4.97 5.66
CA GLU A 219 3.94 -4.43 4.41
C GLU A 219 2.79 -3.46 4.72
N VAL A 220 2.99 -2.19 4.38
CA VAL A 220 2.02 -1.10 4.53
C VAL A 220 1.51 -0.73 3.13
N VAL A 221 0.23 -0.96 2.89
CA VAL A 221 -0.42 -0.68 1.60
C VAL A 221 -1.20 0.62 1.69
N LEU A 222 -0.82 1.61 0.88
CA LEU A 222 -1.46 2.91 0.79
C LEU A 222 -2.48 2.93 -0.35
N GLU A 223 -3.63 3.54 -0.10
CA GLU A 223 -4.64 3.80 -1.14
C GLU A 223 -4.11 4.79 -2.19
N PRO A 224 -4.69 4.81 -3.41
CA PRO A 224 -4.23 5.65 -4.51
C PRO A 224 -4.69 7.12 -4.36
N ASP A 225 -4.34 7.76 -3.24
CA ASP A 225 -4.74 9.13 -2.91
C ASP A 225 -3.70 10.20 -3.31
N MET A 226 -2.48 9.79 -3.69
CA MET A 226 -1.40 10.69 -4.08
C MET A 226 -1.45 11.01 -5.57
N SER A 227 -0.97 12.20 -5.95
CA SER A 227 -1.11 12.71 -7.32
C SER A 227 0.21 12.96 -8.06
N CYS A 228 1.36 12.89 -7.38
CA CYS A 228 2.67 13.09 -7.98
C CYS A 228 3.81 12.45 -7.16
N GLY A 229 5.01 12.44 -7.73
CA GLY A 229 6.20 11.87 -7.10
C GLY A 229 6.63 12.56 -5.81
N GLU A 230 6.47 13.89 -5.71
CA GLU A 230 6.84 14.64 -4.49
C GLU A 230 5.94 14.28 -3.30
N GLU A 231 4.64 14.08 -3.53
CA GLU A 231 3.70 13.61 -2.49
C GLU A 231 4.08 12.22 -2.01
N ALA A 232 4.35 11.30 -2.94
CA ALA A 232 4.77 9.94 -2.63
C ALA A 232 6.08 9.89 -1.84
N ALA A 233 7.10 10.64 -2.26
CA ALA A 233 8.36 10.73 -1.53
C ALA A 233 8.20 11.30 -0.13
N THR A 234 7.32 12.30 0.03
CA THR A 234 7.06 12.92 1.34
C THR A 234 6.28 12.00 2.26
N ALA A 235 5.28 11.28 1.76
CA ALA A 235 4.57 10.25 2.52
C ALA A 235 5.52 9.13 2.98
N VAL A 236 6.42 8.66 2.12
CA VAL A 236 7.43 7.64 2.49
C VAL A 236 8.39 8.15 3.57
N ARG A 237 8.86 9.40 3.47
CA ARG A 237 9.71 10.01 4.50
C ARG A 237 8.99 10.13 5.84
N GLU A 238 7.73 10.54 5.82
CA GLU A 238 6.92 10.65 7.05
C GLU A 238 6.73 9.28 7.70
N LEU A 239 6.38 8.26 6.92
CA LEU A 239 6.26 6.89 7.42
C LEU A 239 7.59 6.39 7.98
N GLN A 240 8.71 6.67 7.31
CA GLN A 240 10.05 6.32 7.78
C GLN A 240 10.33 6.93 9.17
N LEU A 241 10.00 8.21 9.37
CA LEU A 241 10.16 8.89 10.66
C LEU A 241 9.29 8.25 11.76
N ILE A 242 8.03 7.92 11.46
CA ILE A 242 7.13 7.26 12.41
C ILE A 242 7.68 5.89 12.81
N LEU A 243 8.12 5.07 11.85
CA LEU A 243 8.68 3.74 12.12
C LEU A 243 9.93 3.81 13.00
N GLN A 244 10.81 4.77 12.73
CA GLN A 244 12.02 5.01 13.51
C GLN A 244 11.69 5.50 14.92
N ALA A 245 10.75 6.44 15.06
CA ALA A 245 10.32 6.95 16.36
C ALA A 245 9.68 5.88 17.25
N LEU A 246 8.93 4.94 16.65
CA LEU A 246 8.37 3.79 17.36
C LEU A 246 9.40 2.69 17.66
N GLY A 247 10.59 2.76 17.05
CA GLY A 247 11.60 1.70 17.10
C GLY A 247 11.13 0.39 16.45
N THR A 248 10.13 0.44 15.56
CA THR A 248 9.58 -0.75 14.88
C THR A 248 10.38 -1.12 13.65
N SER A 249 11.04 -0.15 13.02
CA SER A 249 12.01 -0.34 11.94
C SER A 249 13.04 0.78 11.95
N GLN A 250 14.28 0.48 11.56
CA GLN A 250 15.27 1.51 11.23
C GLN A 250 14.99 2.14 9.85
N ALA A 251 14.22 1.44 9.01
CA ALA A 251 13.70 1.91 7.73
C ALA A 251 14.77 2.53 6.80
N ASN A 252 16.01 2.05 6.88
CA ASN A 252 17.10 2.52 6.01
C ASN A 252 16.96 1.93 4.60
N MET A 253 16.61 2.78 3.62
CA MET A 253 16.46 2.36 2.22
C MET A 253 17.78 1.89 1.60
N ALA A 254 18.93 2.46 2.00
CA ALA A 254 20.24 2.10 1.45
C ALA A 254 20.67 0.67 1.85
N GLU A 255 20.26 0.23 3.03
CA GLU A 255 20.48 -1.14 3.52
C GLU A 255 19.38 -2.12 3.08
N GLY A 256 18.36 -1.64 2.35
CA GLY A 256 17.22 -2.44 1.90
C GLY A 256 16.18 -2.73 2.98
N GLN A 257 16.25 -2.02 4.11
CA GLN A 257 15.28 -2.16 5.23
C GLN A 257 13.96 -1.45 4.96
N LEU A 258 13.88 -0.60 3.93
CA LEU A 258 12.65 0.01 3.46
C LEU A 258 12.63 -0.05 1.94
N ARG A 259 11.66 -0.76 1.38
CA ARG A 259 11.46 -0.94 -0.06
C ARG A 259 10.08 -0.44 -0.45
N VAL A 260 9.98 0.21 -1.60
CA VAL A 260 8.73 0.78 -2.08
C VAL A 260 8.47 0.30 -3.50
N ASP A 261 7.27 -0.21 -3.73
CA ASP A 261 6.70 -0.43 -5.05
C ASP A 261 5.59 0.61 -5.28
N ALA A 262 5.53 1.21 -6.47
CA ALA A 262 4.58 2.27 -6.79
C ALA A 262 3.56 1.78 -7.83
N ASN A 263 2.27 1.96 -7.55
CA ASN A 263 1.16 1.64 -8.42
C ASN A 263 0.60 2.94 -9.00
N ILE A 264 0.73 3.14 -10.32
CA ILE A 264 0.45 4.42 -10.98
C ILE A 264 -0.57 4.22 -12.09
N SER A 265 -1.57 5.10 -12.15
CA SER A 265 -2.44 5.24 -13.31
C SER A 265 -2.86 6.69 -13.55
N VAL A 266 -3.19 7.00 -14.81
CA VAL A 266 -3.74 8.30 -15.22
C VAL A 266 -5.15 8.13 -15.77
N HIS A 267 -5.99 9.16 -15.59
CA HIS A 267 -7.38 9.18 -16.06
C HIS A 267 -7.84 10.62 -16.28
N HIS A 268 -8.97 10.81 -16.95
CA HIS A 268 -9.64 12.11 -16.98
C HIS A 268 -10.53 12.27 -15.73
N PRO A 269 -10.54 13.44 -15.07
CA PRO A 269 -11.40 13.69 -13.93
C PRO A 269 -12.88 13.39 -14.23
N GLY A 270 -13.50 12.56 -13.39
CA GLY A 270 -14.89 12.11 -13.58
C GLY A 270 -15.03 10.77 -14.31
N GLU A 271 -13.94 10.23 -14.87
CA GLU A 271 -13.89 8.90 -15.46
C GLU A 271 -13.34 7.86 -14.45
N PRO A 272 -13.54 6.54 -14.68
CA PRO A 272 -12.90 5.51 -13.89
C PRO A 272 -11.36 5.60 -13.93
N LEU A 273 -10.71 5.06 -12.90
CA LEU A 273 -9.24 5.00 -12.86
C LEU A 273 -8.70 4.21 -14.06
N GLY A 274 -7.61 4.71 -14.63
CA GLY A 274 -6.94 4.09 -15.77
C GLY A 274 -6.24 2.77 -15.43
N VAL A 275 -5.68 2.15 -16.46
CA VAL A 275 -4.92 0.90 -16.31
C VAL A 275 -3.68 1.15 -15.44
N ARG A 276 -3.46 0.25 -14.49
CA ARG A 276 -2.37 0.34 -13.51
C ARG A 276 -1.06 -0.16 -14.10
N THR A 277 -0.01 0.62 -13.94
CA THR A 277 1.39 0.18 -14.09
C THR A 277 2.05 0.12 -12.72
N GLU A 278 2.76 -0.97 -12.44
CA GLU A 278 3.47 -1.19 -11.18
C GLU A 278 4.98 -0.99 -11.38
N VAL A 279 5.58 -0.02 -10.72
CA VAL A 279 7.02 0.26 -10.76
C VAL A 279 7.68 -0.29 -9.50
N LYS A 280 8.55 -1.30 -9.66
CA LYS A 280 9.19 -2.01 -8.54
C LYS A 280 10.61 -1.57 -8.23
N ASN A 281 11.09 -1.99 -7.06
CA ASN A 281 12.49 -1.88 -6.60
C ASN A 281 12.97 -0.43 -6.41
N LEU A 282 12.12 0.45 -5.88
CA LEU A 282 12.48 1.85 -5.64
C LEU A 282 13.18 1.99 -4.27
N ASN A 283 14.51 2.04 -4.30
CA ASN A 283 15.37 2.05 -3.12
C ASN A 283 15.78 3.46 -2.63
N SER A 284 15.09 4.52 -3.10
CA SER A 284 15.35 5.89 -2.67
C SER A 284 14.11 6.75 -2.85
N ALA A 285 13.78 7.60 -1.88
CA ALA A 285 12.69 8.56 -2.00
C ALA A 285 12.86 9.51 -3.21
N ARG A 286 14.11 9.85 -3.57
CA ARG A 286 14.38 10.66 -4.77
C ARG A 286 14.09 9.90 -6.06
N PHE A 287 14.47 8.62 -6.12
CA PHE A 287 14.21 7.79 -7.30
C PHE A 287 12.73 7.42 -7.40
N LEU A 288 12.04 7.23 -6.27
CA LEU A 288 10.59 7.09 -6.20
C LEU A 288 9.88 8.27 -6.86
N ALA A 289 10.20 9.51 -6.44
CA ALA A 289 9.57 10.70 -7.02
C ALA A 289 9.78 10.78 -8.54
N ARG A 290 11.04 10.62 -8.98
CA ARG A 290 11.38 10.67 -10.42
C ARG A 290 10.71 9.57 -11.22
N ALA A 291 10.63 8.35 -10.68
CA ALA A 291 10.01 7.22 -11.35
C ALA A 291 8.51 7.45 -11.55
N ILE A 292 7.82 7.93 -10.51
CA ILE A 292 6.40 8.27 -10.56
C ILE A 292 6.14 9.37 -11.58
N ASP A 293 6.89 10.47 -11.52
CA ASP A 293 6.68 11.61 -12.42
C ASP A 293 6.96 11.22 -13.89
N TYR A 294 8.02 10.43 -14.13
CA TYR A 294 8.31 9.89 -15.46
C TYR A 294 7.17 9.01 -15.97
N GLU A 295 6.71 8.07 -15.14
CA GLU A 295 5.67 7.10 -15.51
C GLU A 295 4.32 7.77 -15.78
N ILE A 296 3.95 8.79 -15.00
CA ILE A 296 2.76 9.62 -15.26
C ILE A 296 2.86 10.26 -16.66
N GLN A 297 3.99 10.89 -16.98
CA GLN A 297 4.18 11.52 -18.30
C GLN A 297 4.21 10.48 -19.43
N ARG A 298 4.81 9.30 -19.20
CA ARG A 298 4.82 8.21 -20.16
C ARG A 298 3.40 7.77 -20.52
N GLN A 299 2.56 7.51 -19.51
CA GLN A 299 1.19 7.08 -19.73
C GLN A 299 0.35 8.15 -20.45
N ILE A 300 0.50 9.42 -20.06
CA ILE A 300 -0.16 10.55 -20.73
C ILE A 300 0.24 10.59 -22.21
N ASN A 301 1.53 10.55 -22.51
CA ASN A 301 2.03 10.59 -23.89
C ASN A 301 1.53 9.41 -24.72
N GLU A 302 1.49 8.20 -24.17
CA GLU A 302 0.96 7.02 -24.87
C GLU A 302 -0.53 7.18 -25.19
N LEU A 303 -1.34 7.63 -24.23
CA LEU A 303 -2.78 7.85 -24.41
C LEU A 303 -3.08 8.99 -25.39
N GLU A 304 -2.29 10.08 -25.36
CA GLU A 304 -2.43 11.20 -26.30
C GLU A 304 -2.04 10.81 -27.73
N ASN A 305 -1.07 9.90 -27.89
CA ASN A 305 -0.71 9.30 -29.18
C ASN A 305 -1.74 8.26 -29.67
N GLY A 306 -2.79 7.99 -28.89
CA GLY A 306 -3.83 7.02 -29.24
C GLY A 306 -3.44 5.56 -29.01
N CYS A 307 -2.37 5.31 -28.25
CA CYS A 307 -1.99 4.00 -27.79
C CYS A 307 -2.76 3.62 -26.51
N GLU A 308 -2.76 2.33 -26.16
CA GLU A 308 -3.35 1.82 -24.93
C GLU A 308 -2.27 1.50 -23.90
N ILE A 309 -2.57 1.76 -22.61
CA ILE A 309 -1.69 1.37 -21.50
C ILE A 309 -1.91 -0.11 -21.18
N LEU A 310 -0.84 -0.88 -21.17
CA LEU A 310 -0.85 -2.27 -20.73
C LEU A 310 -0.67 -2.38 -19.20
N ASN A 311 -1.32 -3.37 -18.59
CA ASN A 311 -1.08 -3.69 -17.18
C ASN A 311 0.21 -4.49 -17.07
N GLU A 312 1.29 -3.81 -16.73
CA GLU A 312 2.64 -4.38 -16.71
C GLU A 312 3.40 -3.95 -15.45
N THR A 313 4.46 -4.72 -15.15
CA THR A 313 5.43 -4.40 -14.11
C THR A 313 6.67 -3.80 -14.77
N ARG A 314 7.11 -2.64 -14.29
CA ARG A 314 8.29 -1.92 -14.79
C ARG A 314 9.32 -1.76 -13.67
N SER A 315 10.57 -1.52 -14.04
CA SER A 315 11.63 -1.08 -13.12
C SER A 315 12.09 0.32 -13.51
N PHE A 316 12.69 1.04 -12.56
CA PHE A 316 13.24 2.37 -12.83
C PHE A 316 14.76 2.28 -13.06
N ASP A 317 15.20 2.66 -14.27
CA ASP A 317 16.63 2.84 -14.56
C ASP A 317 17.05 4.25 -14.11
N TYR A 318 17.84 4.32 -13.04
CA TYR A 318 18.30 5.60 -12.49
C TYR A 318 19.33 6.32 -13.38
N LYS A 319 20.06 5.58 -14.24
CA LYS A 319 21.07 6.14 -15.15
C LYS A 319 20.37 6.82 -16.33
N LEU A 320 19.41 6.13 -16.92
CA LEU A 320 18.62 6.65 -18.03
C LEU A 320 17.52 7.61 -17.57
N GLY A 321 17.10 7.52 -16.30
CA GLY A 321 16.03 8.33 -15.72
C GLY A 321 14.65 7.95 -16.26
N CYS A 322 14.47 6.72 -16.74
CA CYS A 322 13.22 6.23 -17.32
C CYS A 322 12.79 4.90 -16.69
N THR A 323 11.50 4.60 -16.79
CA THR A 323 10.99 3.26 -16.47
C THR A 323 11.18 2.33 -17.66
N VAL A 324 11.62 1.10 -17.42
CA VAL A 324 11.78 0.04 -18.42
C VAL A 324 10.87 -1.14 -18.09
N PRO A 325 10.24 -1.79 -19.08
CA PRO A 325 9.42 -2.97 -18.82
C PRO A 325 10.29 -4.09 -18.25
N MET A 326 9.83 -4.73 -17.19
CA MET A 326 10.46 -5.97 -16.74
C MET A 326 10.01 -7.11 -17.65
N ARG A 327 10.87 -8.11 -17.86
CA ARG A 327 10.54 -9.30 -18.65
C ARG A 327 9.18 -9.85 -18.20
N ASP A 328 8.29 -10.11 -19.17
CA ASP A 328 6.96 -10.65 -18.92
C ASP A 328 7.06 -11.83 -17.96
N LYS A 329 6.41 -11.70 -16.80
CA LYS A 329 5.97 -12.89 -16.08
C LYS A 329 4.95 -13.53 -17.02
N GLU A 330 5.27 -14.69 -17.59
CA GLU A 330 4.33 -15.49 -18.37
C GLU A 330 3.01 -15.63 -17.57
N GLY A 331 1.98 -14.85 -17.93
CA GLY A 331 0.66 -14.82 -17.30
C GLY A 331 0.57 -14.19 -15.89
N LYS A 332 -0.67 -13.89 -15.47
CA LYS A 332 -0.98 -13.65 -14.05
C LYS A 332 -0.62 -14.92 -13.28
N GLN A 333 0.47 -14.90 -12.52
CA GLN A 333 0.82 -16.02 -11.65
C GLN A 333 -0.30 -16.19 -10.61
N ASP A 334 -1.02 -17.32 -10.69
CA ASP A 334 -1.92 -17.73 -9.62
C ASP A 334 -1.08 -18.17 -8.42
N TYR A 335 -1.03 -17.29 -7.42
CA TYR A 335 -0.29 -17.52 -6.16
C TYR A 335 -0.91 -18.61 -5.28
N ARG A 336 -2.02 -19.25 -5.69
CA ARG A 336 -2.66 -20.40 -5.02
C ARG A 336 -2.72 -20.22 -3.51
N TRP A 337 -3.44 -19.18 -3.09
CA TRP A 337 -3.50 -18.74 -1.71
C TRP A 337 -4.11 -19.79 -0.79
N LEU A 338 -3.31 -20.34 0.13
CA LEU A 338 -3.77 -21.34 1.12
C LEU A 338 -3.63 -20.80 2.54
N LEU A 339 -4.55 -21.20 3.41
CA LEU A 339 -4.47 -20.85 4.83
C LEU A 339 -3.30 -21.60 5.46
N LEU A 340 -2.49 -20.92 6.26
CA LEU A 340 -1.48 -21.59 7.04
C LEU A 340 -2.17 -22.43 8.13
N LEU A 341 -2.21 -23.75 7.92
CA LEU A 341 -2.95 -24.69 8.79
C LEU A 341 -2.38 -24.81 10.21
N SER A 342 -1.10 -24.46 10.42
CA SER A 342 -0.56 -24.22 11.76
C SER A 342 -1.20 -22.94 12.31
N LYS A 343 -2.35 -23.09 12.99
CA LYS A 343 -3.20 -21.98 13.43
C LYS A 343 -2.46 -21.06 14.41
N TYR A 344 -1.99 -19.92 13.91
CA TYR A 344 -1.66 -18.77 14.74
C TYR A 344 -2.89 -17.87 14.88
N HIS A 345 -3.70 -18.11 15.91
CA HIS A 345 -4.75 -17.16 16.30
C HIS A 345 -4.16 -16.17 17.29
N TYR A 346 -3.96 -14.93 16.85
CA TYR A 346 -3.75 -13.83 17.78
C TYR A 346 -5.11 -13.35 18.28
N MET A 347 -5.29 -13.15 19.60
CA MET A 347 -6.51 -12.61 20.20
C MET A 347 -6.14 -11.45 21.11
N PHE A 348 -6.60 -10.24 20.79
CA PHE A 348 -6.45 -9.07 21.66
C PHE A 348 -7.50 -9.07 22.79
N GLY A 349 -7.04 -9.07 24.06
CA GLY A 349 -7.85 -8.94 25.27
C GLY A 349 -6.98 -8.94 26.54
N ALA A 350 -7.55 -8.60 27.71
CA ALA A 350 -6.89 -8.41 29.02
C ALA A 350 -6.24 -9.67 29.65
N GLY A 351 -5.90 -10.66 28.81
CA GLY A 351 -5.15 -11.87 29.11
C GLY A 351 -4.69 -12.44 27.77
N ALA A 352 -3.64 -11.85 27.20
CA ALA A 352 -3.07 -12.29 25.92
C ALA A 352 -2.34 -13.64 26.10
N TYR A 353 -3.08 -14.74 25.94
CA TYR A 353 -2.49 -16.07 25.87
C TYR A 353 -2.17 -16.43 24.41
N PHE A 354 -0.88 -16.67 24.13
CA PHE A 354 -0.46 -17.37 22.92
C PHE A 354 -0.93 -18.82 23.00
N LYS A 355 -1.96 -19.19 22.24
CA LYS A 355 -2.32 -20.60 22.05
C LYS A 355 -1.78 -21.08 20.70
N SER A 356 -0.63 -21.74 20.73
CA SER A 356 -0.28 -22.73 19.73
C SER A 356 -1.20 -23.93 19.95
N THR A 357 -2.30 -24.03 19.21
CA THR A 357 -3.07 -25.28 19.18
C THR A 357 -2.27 -26.30 18.38
N ARG A 358 -1.72 -27.29 19.09
CA ARG A 358 -1.19 -28.54 18.49
C ARG A 358 -2.28 -29.27 17.73
#